data_AF-A0A1F8QDZ6-F1
#
_entry.id   AF-A0A1F8QDZ6-F1
#
_cell.length_a   1.000
_cell.length_b   1.000
_cell.length_c   1.000
_cell.angle_alpha   90.00
_cell.angle_beta   90.00
_cell.angle_gamma   90.00
#
_symmetry.space_group_name_H-M   'P 1'
#
loop_
_entity.id
_entity.type
_entity.pdbx_description
1 polymer ?
#
loop_
_entity_poly.entity_id
_entity_poly.type
_entity_poly.pdbx_seq_one_letter_code
_entity_poly.pdbx_strand_id
1 'polypeptide(L)' 'MQRELKIDRAVYLVDDETRSYRFLRRNPDWKKLDPATNHEDKRRIDGYTRIFRDGRRKTFRYSKSR' A
#
# COMPACT_ATOMS: atom_id res chain seq x y z
N MET A 1 -1.13 -15.25 -1.02
CA MET A 1 -0.72 -14.92 0.36
C MET A 1 -1.11 -13.48 0.66
N GLN A 2 -1.68 -13.23 1.85
CA GLN A 2 -2.11 -11.89 2.27
C GLN A 2 -1.22 -11.35 3.40
N ARG A 3 -0.91 -10.06 3.35
CA ARG A 3 -0.09 -9.37 4.37
C ARG A 3 -0.53 -7.93 4.59
N GLU A 4 -0.29 -7.41 5.78
CA GLU A 4 -0.52 -5.99 6.09
C GLU A 4 0.74 -5.16 5.79
N LEU A 5 0.58 -4.07 5.04
CA LEU A 5 1.64 -3.07 4.84
C LEU A 5 1.23 -1.73 5.41
N LYS A 6 2.18 -1.02 6.03
CA LYS A 6 1.95 0.31 6.61
C LYS A 6 2.58 1.34 5.68
N ILE A 7 1.75 2.06 4.95
CA ILE A 7 2.20 3.06 3.98
C ILE A 7 1.60 4.40 4.37
N ASP A 8 2.49 5.35 4.68
CA ASP A 8 2.16 6.65 5.24
C ASP A 8 1.11 6.50 6.37
N ARG A 9 -0.04 7.15 6.19
CA ARG A 9 -1.15 7.24 7.15
C ARG A 9 -2.12 6.05 7.08
N ALA A 10 -1.83 5.01 6.30
CA ALA A 10 -2.75 3.90 6.07
C ALA A 10 -2.08 2.53 6.26
N VAL A 11 -2.88 1.58 6.74
CA VAL A 11 -2.58 0.16 6.72
C VAL A 11 -3.39 -0.47 5.59
N TYR A 12 -2.70 -1.15 4.68
CA TYR A 12 -3.31 -1.84 3.55
C TYR A 12 -3.19 -3.35 3.76
N LEU A 13 -4.26 -4.08 3.43
CA LEU A 13 -4.18 -5.51 3.23
C LEU A 13 -3.80 -5.76 1.78
N VAL A 14 -2.64 -6.35 1.57
CA VAL A 14 -2.07 -6.68 0.28
C VAL A 14 -2.26 -8.17 0.03
N ASP A 15 -2.67 -8.49 -1.19
CA ASP A 15 -2.82 -9.84 -1.69
C ASP A 15 -1.85 -10.00 -2.87
N ASP A 16 -0.74 -10.70 -2.61
CA ASP A 16 0.35 -10.85 -3.59
C ASP A 16 -0.03 -11.80 -4.74
N GLU A 17 -1.00 -12.72 -4.55
CA GLU A 17 -1.49 -13.64 -5.59
C GLU A 17 -2.26 -12.90 -6.68
N THR A 18 -3.17 -12.02 -6.25
CA THR A 18 -3.98 -11.20 -7.15
C THR A 18 -3.31 -9.88 -7.51
N ARG A 19 -2.11 -9.61 -6.96
CA ARG A 19 -1.40 -8.32 -7.04
C ARG A 19 -2.33 -7.15 -6.74
N SER A 20 -3.12 -7.28 -5.69
CA SER A 20 -4.12 -6.30 -5.30
C SER A 20 -3.93 -5.86 -3.85
N TYR A 21 -4.48 -4.70 -3.50
CA TYR A 21 -4.49 -4.26 -2.11
C TYR A 21 -5.72 -3.44 -1.80
N ARG A 22 -6.14 -3.45 -0.53
CA ARG A 22 -7.30 -2.72 -0.05
C ARG A 22 -6.99 -1.98 1.24
N PHE A 23 -7.67 -0.85 1.43
CA PHE A 23 -7.55 -0.09 2.67
C PHE A 23 -8.16 -0.87 3.83
N LEU A 24 -7.37 -1.07 4.90
CA LEU A 24 -7.82 -1.75 6.11
C LEU A 24 -8.17 -0.74 7.20
N ARG A 25 -7.20 0.07 7.62
CA ARG A 25 -7.36 1.08 8.68
C ARG A 25 -6.37 2.23 8.53
N ARG A 26 -6.58 3.32 9.28
CA ARG A 26 -5.57 4.38 9.41
C ARG A 26 -4.40 3.86 10.25
N ASN A 27 -3.19 4.28 9.91
CA ASN A 27 -1.98 4.00 10.69
C ASN A 27 -1.78 5.14 11.72
N PRO A 28 -2.04 4.93 13.02
CA PRO A 28 -1.87 5.97 14.04
C PRO A 28 -0.39 6.33 14.26
N ASP A 29 0.51 5.37 14.07
CA ASP A 29 1.96 5.54 14.26
C ASP A 29 2.70 5.98 12.99
N TRP A 30 2.00 6.55 12.00
CA TRP A 30 2.62 6.98 10.75
C TRP A 30 3.79 7.96 10.92
N LYS A 31 3.76 8.77 11.98
CA LYS A 31 4.84 9.70 12.32
C LYS A 31 6.11 9.00 12.83
N LYS A 32 5.97 7.78 13.36
CA LYS A 32 7.07 6.94 13.84
C LYS A 32 7.56 5.97 12.76
N LEU A 33 6.93 5.98 11.59
CA LEU A 33 7.28 5.07 10.53
C LEU A 33 8.59 5.52 9.91
N ASP A 34 9.56 4.63 9.88
CA ASP A 34 10.83 4.88 9.24
C ASP A 34 10.61 5.20 7.74
N PRO A 35 11.13 6.34 7.23
CA PRO A 35 10.94 6.71 5.84
C PRO A 35 11.42 5.65 4.85
N ALA A 36 12.55 4.97 5.13
CA ALA A 36 13.08 3.95 4.23
C ALA A 36 12.13 2.75 4.14
N THR A 37 11.57 2.32 5.27
CA THR A 37 10.54 1.27 5.34
C THR A 37 9.30 1.64 4.54
N ASN A 38 8.80 2.88 4.68
CA ASN A 38 7.66 3.38 3.89
C ASN A 38 7.96 3.34 2.38
N HIS A 39 9.17 3.74 1.99
CA HIS A 39 9.61 3.72 0.60
C HIS A 39 9.75 2.31 0.04
N GLU A 40 10.20 1.36 0.85
CA GLU A 40 10.29 -0.05 0.47
C GLU A 40 8.89 -0.66 0.31
N ASP A 41 7.98 -0.41 1.26
CA ASP A 41 6.60 -0.90 1.17
C ASP A 41 5.88 -0.35 -0.05
N LYS A 42 6.05 0.94 -0.37
CA LYS A 42 5.55 1.53 -1.63
C LYS A 42 6.13 0.85 -2.87
N ARG A 43 7.43 0.55 -2.88
CA ARG A 43 8.07 -0.18 -3.99
C ARG A 43 7.52 -1.60 -4.14
N ARG A 44 7.28 -2.31 -3.03
CA ARG A 44 6.76 -3.68 -3.03
C ARG A 44 5.38 -3.80 -3.68
N ILE A 45 4.54 -2.78 -3.53
CA ILE A 45 3.21 -2.73 -4.15
C ILE A 45 3.18 -1.94 -5.47
N ASP A 46 4.34 -1.63 -6.05
CA ASP A 46 4.38 -0.99 -7.36
C ASP A 46 3.75 -1.89 -8.43
N GLY A 47 2.84 -1.30 -9.21
CA GLY A 47 2.01 -2.03 -10.17
C GLY A 47 0.84 -2.82 -9.57
N TYR A 48 0.63 -2.79 -8.25
CA TYR A 48 -0.51 -3.47 -7.64
C TYR A 48 -1.80 -2.68 -7.84
N THR A 49 -2.93 -3.39 -7.90
CA THR A 49 -4.25 -2.77 -8.09
C THR A 49 -4.92 -2.50 -6.75
N ARG A 50 -5.16 -1.22 -6.45
CA ARG A 50 -6.00 -0.83 -5.33
C ARG A 50 -7.46 -1.15 -5.64
N ILE A 51 -8.12 -1.88 -4.73
CA ILE A 51 -9.56 -2.12 -4.76
C ILE A 51 -10.23 -1.18 -3.76
N PHE A 52 -11.11 -0.32 -4.25
CA PHE A 52 -11.90 0.60 -3.44
C PHE A 52 -13.21 -0.08 -2.97
N ARG A 53 -13.82 0.46 -1.92
CA ARG A 53 -15.07 -0.10 -1.34
C ARG A 53 -16.25 -0.07 -2.31
N ASP A 54 -16.24 0.86 -3.24
CA ASP A 54 -17.24 1.03 -4.30
C ASP A 54 -16.92 0.20 -5.56
N GLY A 55 -15.93 -0.71 -5.50
CA GLY A 55 -15.54 -1.56 -6.61
C GLY A 55 -14.64 -0.88 -7.65
N ARG A 56 -14.33 0.43 -7.51
CA ARG A 56 -13.33 1.07 -8.37
C ARG A 56 -11.97 0.40 -8.21
N ARG A 57 -11.19 0.42 -9.29
CA ARG A 57 -9.85 -0.17 -9.35
C ARG A 57 -8.85 0.87 -9.83
N LYS A 58 -7.70 0.99 -9.17
CA LYS A 58 -6.61 1.88 -9.60
C LYS A 58 -5.26 1.24 -9.38
N THR A 59 -4.46 1.14 -10.44
CA THR A 59 -3.09 0.65 -10.33
C THR A 59 -2.23 1.69 -9.62
N PHE A 60 -1.49 1.25 -8.60
CA PHE A 60 -0.47 2.04 -7.96
C PHE A 60 0.78 2.08 -8.84
N ARG A 61 1.32 3.27 -9.04
CA ARG A 61 2.59 3.46 -9.73
C ARG A 61 3.49 4.27 -8.82
N TYR A 62 4.51 3.62 -8.29
CA TYR A 62 5.55 4.26 -7.53
C TYR A 62 6.55 4.88 -8.51
N SER A 63 6.17 6.00 -9.13
CA SER A 63 7.13 6.80 -9.87
C SER A 63 8.11 7.38 -8.86
N LYS A 64 9.40 7.04 -9.00
CA LYS A 64 10.46 7.91 -8.47
C LYS A 64 10.27 9.23 -9.20
N SER A 65 9.65 10.23 -8.56
CA SER A 65 9.90 11.61 -8.96
C SER A 65 11.41 11.77 -8.89
N ARG A 66 12.00 11.87 -10.08
CA ARG A 66 13.42 12.11 -10.32
C ARG A 66 13.76 13.51 -9.86
#